data_AF-A0A3Q0DMZ1-F1
#
_entry.id   AF-A0A3Q0DMZ1-F1
#
_cell.length_a   1.000
_cell.length_b   1.000
_cell.length_c   1.000
_cell.angle_alpha   90.00
_cell.angle_beta   90.00
_cell.angle_gamma   90.00
#
_symmetry.space_group_name_H-M   'P 1'
#
loop_
_entity.id
_entity.type
_entity.pdbx_description
1 polymer ?
#
loop_
_entity_poly.entity_id
_entity_poly.type
_entity_poly.pdbx_seq_one_letter_code
_entity_poly.pdbx_strand_id
1 'polypeptide(L)'
;EVLRVGSSRPWQEVLQDLTGSNTLDARPLLDYFQPVSQWLQEQNQRHGEVLGWPEYQWRPPLPDGYPEGIDLVTDEAEAGAFVEEYDRVYQVVLNEYVEASWNHNTNITSETSRILLQKHMQMANHSLKYGLRARRFDVTHFQNTTTKRIMRKVQDLEHAALAPEELEE
;
A
#
# COMPACT_ATOMS: atom_id res chain seq x y z
N GLU A 1 19.39 -43.75 22.53
CA GLU A 1 20.78 -43.22 22.54
C GLU A 1 20.94 -41.83 21.93
N VAL A 2 20.48 -41.54 20.71
CA VAL A 2 20.71 -40.28 19.96
C VAL A 2 20.36 -38.99 20.73
N LEU A 3 19.14 -38.94 21.29
CA LEU A 3 18.64 -37.79 22.06
C LEU A 3 19.27 -37.69 23.48
N ARG A 4 20.00 -38.72 23.91
CA ARG A 4 20.69 -38.75 25.22
C ARG A 4 22.08 -38.09 25.15
N VAL A 5 22.70 -38.08 23.96
CA VAL A 5 24.02 -37.46 23.73
C VAL A 5 23.88 -35.92 23.67
N GLY A 6 22.70 -35.40 23.31
CA GLY A 6 22.39 -33.97 23.40
C GLY A 6 23.45 -33.10 22.72
N SER A 7 23.89 -32.04 23.42
CA SER A 7 24.91 -31.09 22.93
C SER A 7 26.37 -31.56 23.09
N SER A 8 26.61 -32.78 23.58
CA SER A 8 27.97 -33.22 23.97
C SER A 8 28.83 -33.72 22.82
N ARG A 9 28.23 -34.11 21.69
CA ARG A 9 28.94 -34.49 20.45
C ARG A 9 28.34 -33.76 19.25
N PRO A 10 29.15 -33.40 18.23
CA PRO A 10 28.63 -32.85 16.98
C PRO A 10 27.61 -33.80 16.37
N TRP A 11 26.45 -33.25 15.97
CA TRP A 11 25.32 -34.04 15.47
C TRP A 11 25.66 -34.89 14.23
N GLN A 12 26.66 -34.48 13.44
CA GLN A 12 27.15 -35.21 12.27
C GLN A 12 27.81 -36.54 12.64
N GLU A 13 28.59 -36.58 13.72
CA GLU A 13 29.23 -37.82 14.21
C GLU A 13 28.19 -38.79 14.77
N VAL A 14 27.24 -38.27 15.54
CA VAL A 14 26.15 -39.07 16.10
C VAL A 14 25.29 -39.64 14.97
N LEU A 15 25.04 -38.87 13.92
CA LEU A 15 24.33 -39.32 12.73
C LEU A 15 25.11 -40.42 12.00
N GLN A 16 26.42 -40.27 11.82
CA GLN A 16 27.31 -41.25 11.20
C GLN A 16 27.31 -42.58 11.96
N ASP A 17 27.40 -42.55 13.30
CA ASP A 17 27.38 -43.73 14.17
C ASP A 17 26.09 -44.56 14.02
N LEU A 18 24.99 -43.93 13.59
CA LEU A 18 23.65 -44.54 13.54
C LEU A 18 23.21 -44.95 12.14
N THR A 19 23.47 -44.11 11.14
CA THR A 19 23.02 -44.32 9.76
C THR A 19 24.14 -44.83 8.85
N GLY A 20 25.40 -44.80 9.31
CA GLY A 20 26.58 -45.15 8.52
C GLY A 20 26.92 -44.11 7.44
N SER A 21 26.19 -42.99 7.39
CA SER A 21 26.37 -41.92 6.39
C SER A 21 26.48 -40.55 7.05
N ASN A 22 27.29 -39.68 6.45
CA ASN A 22 27.46 -38.29 6.88
C ASN A 22 26.43 -37.35 6.25
N THR A 23 25.55 -37.85 5.38
CA THR A 23 24.50 -37.06 4.73
C THR A 23 23.18 -37.19 5.47
N LEU A 24 22.55 -36.06 5.77
CA LEU A 24 21.22 -36.01 6.39
C LEU A 24 20.15 -36.37 5.35
N ASP A 25 19.51 -37.52 5.51
CA ASP A 25 18.32 -37.89 4.74
C ASP A 25 17.06 -37.62 5.57
N ALA A 26 16.21 -36.71 5.10
CA ALA A 26 14.96 -36.33 5.76
C ALA A 26 13.80 -37.29 5.42
N ARG A 27 13.98 -38.24 4.50
CA ARG A 27 12.93 -39.19 4.09
C ARG A 27 12.29 -39.94 5.26
N PRO A 28 13.02 -40.49 6.24
CA PRO A 28 12.39 -41.21 7.37
C PRO A 28 11.50 -40.31 8.23
N LEU A 29 11.81 -39.02 8.33
CA LEU A 29 10.99 -38.05 9.04
C LEU A 29 9.71 -37.73 8.27
N LEU A 30 9.82 -37.57 6.94
CA LEU A 30 8.66 -37.39 6.07
C LEU A 30 7.74 -38.61 6.07
N ASP A 31 8.31 -39.82 6.06
CA ASP A 31 7.57 -41.08 6.13
C ASP A 31 6.82 -41.22 7.46
N TYR A 32 7.49 -40.88 8.58
CA TYR A 32 6.87 -40.89 9.91
C TYR A 32 5.66 -39.94 10.01
N PHE A 33 5.75 -38.75 9.41
CA PHE A 33 4.68 -37.74 9.42
C PHE A 33 3.71 -37.82 8.23
N GLN A 34 3.84 -38.83 7.37
CA GLN A 34 2.98 -39.00 6.20
C GLN A 34 1.48 -39.07 6.55
N PRO A 35 1.03 -39.84 7.56
CA PRO A 35 -0.41 -39.97 7.85
C PRO A 35 -1.05 -38.65 8.29
N VAL A 36 -0.33 -37.86 9.08
CA VAL A 36 -0.79 -36.53 9.54
C VAL A 36 -0.83 -35.55 8.38
N SER A 37 0.17 -35.58 7.49
CA SER A 37 0.20 -34.74 6.29
C SER A 37 -0.99 -35.02 5.37
N GLN A 38 -1.34 -36.30 5.17
CA GLN A 38 -2.51 -36.70 4.38
C GLN A 38 -3.81 -36.21 5.03
N TRP A 39 -3.96 -36.42 6.34
CA TRP A 39 -5.12 -35.95 7.07
C TRP A 39 -5.30 -34.43 6.98
N LEU A 40 -4.21 -33.66 7.12
CA LEU A 40 -4.22 -32.20 6.99
C LEU A 40 -4.65 -31.75 5.58
N GLN A 41 -4.17 -32.42 4.53
CA GLN A 41 -4.57 -32.10 3.16
C GLN A 41 -6.08 -32.34 2.94
N GLU A 42 -6.63 -33.43 3.47
CA GLU A 42 -8.06 -33.71 3.40
C GLU A 42 -8.90 -32.68 4.18
N GLN A 43 -8.44 -32.26 5.36
CA GLN A 43 -9.14 -31.22 6.13
C GLN A 43 -9.10 -29.87 5.41
N ASN A 44 -7.94 -29.47 4.89
CA ASN A 44 -7.81 -28.21 4.14
C ASN A 44 -8.76 -28.18 2.94
N GLN A 45 -8.92 -29.30 2.22
CA GLN A 45 -9.87 -29.41 1.12
C GLN A 45 -11.34 -29.34 1.58
N ARG A 46 -11.68 -30.00 2.70
CA ARG A 46 -13.05 -29.97 3.26
C ARG A 46 -13.46 -28.58 3.73
N HIS A 47 -12.53 -27.84 4.32
CA HIS A 47 -12.76 -26.50 4.85
C HIS A 47 -12.55 -25.40 3.79
N GLY A 48 -12.09 -25.75 2.58
CA GLY A 48 -11.79 -24.79 1.52
C GLY A 48 -10.63 -23.85 1.89
N GLU A 49 -9.71 -24.31 2.75
CA GLU A 49 -8.57 -23.51 3.19
C GLU A 49 -7.51 -23.47 2.09
N VAL A 50 -7.02 -22.27 1.79
CA VAL A 50 -5.98 -22.05 0.79
C VAL A 50 -4.61 -22.32 1.44
N LEU A 51 -3.80 -23.15 0.79
CA LEU A 51 -2.42 -23.41 1.23
C LEU A 51 -1.59 -22.14 1.09
N GLY A 52 -1.25 -21.55 2.23
CA GLY A 52 -0.50 -20.30 2.32
C GLY A 52 -1.13 -19.35 3.33
N TRP A 53 -0.44 -18.27 3.64
CA TRP A 53 -1.07 -17.16 4.35
C TRP A 53 -1.91 -16.39 3.33
N PRO A 54 -3.19 -16.06 3.60
CA PRO A 54 -3.89 -15.07 2.79
C PRO A 54 -3.03 -13.81 2.76
N GLU A 55 -2.76 -13.28 1.57
CA GLU A 55 -1.82 -12.18 1.36
C GLU A 55 -2.00 -11.08 2.42
N TYR A 56 -1.05 -10.99 3.35
CA TYR A 56 -0.76 -9.89 4.29
C TYR A 56 -1.91 -8.93 4.71
N GLN A 57 -3.09 -9.45 5.06
CA GLN A 57 -4.18 -8.62 5.62
C GLN A 57 -4.28 -8.68 7.15
N TRP A 58 -3.36 -9.39 7.82
CA TRP A 58 -3.31 -9.36 9.28
C TRP A 58 -2.73 -8.02 9.76
N ARG A 59 -3.56 -7.23 10.45
CA ARG A 59 -3.13 -6.03 11.19
C ARG A 59 -3.34 -6.30 12.70
N PRO A 60 -2.32 -6.11 13.56
CA PRO A 60 -2.50 -6.26 14.99
C PRO A 60 -3.49 -5.19 15.53
N PRO A 61 -4.26 -5.50 16.58
CA PRO A 61 -5.11 -4.50 17.23
C PRO A 61 -4.24 -3.38 17.82
N LEU A 62 -4.61 -2.13 17.57
CA LEU A 62 -3.87 -0.95 18.02
C LEU A 62 -3.99 -0.77 19.53
N PRO A 63 -2.87 -0.65 20.27
CA PRO A 63 -2.87 -0.17 21.66
C PRO A 63 -3.26 1.31 21.75
N ASP A 64 -3.93 1.70 22.83
CA ASP A 64 -4.26 3.11 23.10
C ASP A 64 -2.99 3.97 23.23
N GLY A 65 -2.91 5.06 22.44
CA GLY A 65 -1.80 6.02 22.47
C GLY A 65 -0.71 5.83 21.41
N TYR A 66 -0.99 5.06 20.35
CA TYR A 66 -0.04 4.83 19.26
C TYR A 66 0.11 6.07 18.35
N PRO A 67 1.33 6.45 17.91
CA PRO A 67 1.58 7.64 17.08
C PRO A 67 0.80 7.60 15.75
N GLU A 68 0.27 8.77 15.36
CA GLU A 68 -0.50 8.95 14.12
C GLU A 68 0.27 8.46 12.89
N GLY A 69 -0.37 7.61 12.06
CA GLY A 69 0.22 7.12 10.81
C GLY A 69 0.00 5.63 10.48
N ILE A 70 -0.54 4.83 11.40
CA ILE A 70 -0.80 3.39 11.15
C ILE A 70 -2.16 3.07 10.51
N ASP A 71 -3.09 4.02 10.48
CA ASP A 71 -4.33 3.92 9.68
C ASP A 71 -4.11 4.26 8.20
N LEU A 72 -2.87 4.59 7.83
CA LEU A 72 -2.55 4.93 6.45
C LEU A 72 -2.68 3.69 5.55
N VAL A 73 -3.26 3.89 4.37
CA VAL A 73 -3.36 2.86 3.36
C VAL A 73 -1.97 2.63 2.76
N THR A 74 -1.46 1.41 2.92
CA THR A 74 -0.17 0.96 2.39
C THR A 74 -0.32 0.13 1.12
N ASP A 75 -1.55 -0.16 0.68
CA ASP A 75 -1.80 -0.94 -0.53
C ASP A 75 -1.42 -0.15 -1.79
N GLU A 76 -0.52 -0.71 -2.57
CA GLU A 76 0.00 -0.12 -3.79
C GLU A 76 -1.02 -0.23 -4.95
N ALA A 77 -1.88 -1.26 -4.94
CA ALA A 77 -2.92 -1.41 -5.95
C ALA A 77 -4.00 -0.33 -5.80
N GLU A 78 -4.45 -0.07 -4.56
CA GLU A 78 -5.37 1.02 -4.25
C GLU A 78 -4.76 2.40 -4.57
N ALA A 79 -3.47 2.59 -4.27
CA ALA A 79 -2.75 3.81 -4.64
C ALA A 79 -2.67 4.00 -6.16
N GLY A 80 -2.47 2.93 -6.92
CA GLY A 80 -2.51 2.95 -8.38
C GLY A 80 -3.87 3.38 -8.94
N ALA A 81 -4.95 2.75 -8.44
CA ALA A 81 -6.31 3.10 -8.83
C ALA A 81 -6.67 4.56 -8.48
N PHE A 82 -6.19 5.05 -7.33
CA PHE A 82 -6.34 6.46 -6.95
C PHE A 82 -5.63 7.40 -7.93
N VAL A 83 -4.40 7.08 -8.34
CA VAL A 83 -3.64 7.91 -9.30
C VAL A 83 -4.34 7.96 -10.66
N GLU A 84 -4.87 6.84 -11.15
CA GLU A 84 -5.64 6.80 -12.39
C GLU A 84 -6.94 7.63 -12.30
N GLU A 85 -7.65 7.53 -11.17
CA GLU A 85 -8.84 8.35 -10.92
C GLU A 85 -8.49 9.83 -10.91
N TYR A 86 -7.42 10.19 -10.19
CA TYR A 86 -6.93 11.56 -10.09
C TYR A 86 -6.56 12.13 -11.47
N ASP A 87 -5.76 11.41 -12.26
CA ASP A 87 -5.34 11.87 -13.59
C ASP A 87 -6.53 12.14 -14.51
N ARG A 88 -7.49 11.21 -14.56
CA ARG A 88 -8.70 11.35 -15.39
C ARG A 88 -9.52 12.59 -15.03
N VAL A 89 -9.73 12.85 -13.73
CA VAL A 89 -10.54 14.00 -13.28
C VAL A 89 -9.75 15.30 -13.41
N TYR A 90 -8.47 15.29 -13.06
CA TYR A 90 -7.60 16.46 -13.09
C TYR A 90 -7.44 17.02 -14.49
N GLN A 91 -7.35 16.18 -15.52
CA GLN A 91 -7.27 16.62 -16.91
C GLN A 91 -8.46 17.50 -17.33
N VAL A 92 -9.67 17.14 -16.90
CA VAL A 92 -10.89 17.90 -17.23
C VAL A 92 -10.89 19.24 -16.50
N VAL A 93 -10.65 19.22 -15.18
CA VAL A 93 -10.64 20.44 -14.34
C VAL A 93 -9.53 21.41 -14.79
N LEU A 94 -8.35 20.89 -15.11
CA LEU A 94 -7.23 21.67 -15.60
C LEU A 94 -7.50 22.30 -16.95
N ASN A 95 -8.12 21.56 -17.88
CA ASN A 95 -8.49 22.10 -19.19
C ASN A 95 -9.43 23.30 -19.04
N GLU A 96 -10.51 23.15 -18.28
CA GLU A 96 -11.48 24.23 -18.05
C GLU A 96 -10.85 25.47 -17.38
N TYR A 97 -9.92 25.25 -16.43
CA TYR A 97 -9.20 26.34 -15.77
C TYR A 97 -8.24 27.06 -16.73
N VAL A 98 -7.45 26.31 -17.50
CA VAL A 98 -6.49 26.87 -18.45
C VAL A 98 -7.21 27.64 -19.57
N GLU A 99 -8.34 27.12 -20.06
CA GLU A 99 -9.17 27.82 -21.04
C GLU A 99 -9.71 29.14 -20.48
N ALA A 100 -10.25 29.13 -19.26
CA ALA A 100 -10.73 30.35 -18.61
C ALA A 100 -9.61 31.37 -18.38
N SER A 101 -8.43 30.92 -17.96
CA SER A 101 -7.25 31.77 -17.79
C SER A 101 -6.78 32.36 -19.12
N TRP A 102 -6.74 31.57 -20.19
CA TRP A 102 -6.40 32.04 -21.52
C TRP A 102 -7.41 33.09 -22.04
N ASN A 103 -8.69 32.83 -21.87
CA ASN A 103 -9.77 33.75 -22.27
C ASN A 103 -9.67 35.08 -21.51
N HIS A 104 -9.34 35.05 -20.22
CA HIS A 104 -9.11 36.26 -19.45
C HIS A 104 -7.86 37.03 -19.90
N ASN A 105 -6.71 36.34 -20.06
CA ASN A 105 -5.45 36.95 -20.48
C ASN A 105 -5.54 37.58 -21.88
N THR A 106 -6.34 37.00 -22.77
CA THR A 106 -6.54 37.52 -24.12
C THR A 106 -7.67 38.55 -24.20
N ASN A 107 -8.61 38.54 -23.26
CA ASN A 107 -9.75 39.47 -23.21
C ASN A 107 -10.10 39.84 -21.76
N ILE A 108 -9.41 40.86 -21.23
CA ILE A 108 -9.55 41.32 -19.85
C ILE A 108 -10.86 42.10 -19.70
N THR A 109 -11.88 41.43 -19.17
CA THR A 109 -13.21 42.00 -18.90
C THR A 109 -13.68 41.59 -17.51
N SER A 110 -14.67 42.29 -16.95
CA SER A 110 -15.24 41.95 -15.64
C SER A 110 -15.88 40.55 -15.63
N GLU A 111 -16.49 40.13 -16.75
CA GLU A 111 -17.11 38.81 -16.88
C GLU A 111 -16.06 37.70 -16.93
N THR A 112 -15.02 37.84 -17.75
CA THR A 112 -13.93 36.84 -17.82
C THR A 112 -13.17 36.73 -16.50
N SER A 113 -12.99 37.84 -15.77
CA SER A 113 -12.41 37.85 -14.42
C SER A 113 -13.26 37.02 -13.44
N ARG A 114 -14.59 37.15 -13.49
CA ARG A 114 -15.51 36.39 -12.64
C ARG A 114 -15.49 34.89 -12.96
N ILE A 115 -15.44 34.54 -14.25
CA ILE A 115 -15.34 33.15 -14.70
C ILE A 115 -14.00 32.54 -14.25
N LEU A 116 -12.90 33.28 -14.38
CA LEU A 116 -11.58 32.83 -13.94
C LEU A 116 -11.59 32.52 -12.43
N LEU A 117 -12.11 33.43 -11.60
CA LEU A 117 -12.22 33.22 -10.15
C LEU A 117 -13.04 31.97 -9.82
N GLN A 118 -14.18 31.78 -10.51
CA GLN A 118 -15.01 30.59 -10.34
C GLN A 118 -14.24 29.30 -10.68
N LYS A 119 -13.47 29.28 -11.77
CA LYS A 119 -12.66 28.12 -12.15
C LYS A 119 -11.49 27.88 -11.20
N HIS A 120 -10.87 28.94 -10.69
CA HIS A 120 -9.84 28.86 -9.67
C HIS A 120 -10.37 28.15 -8.40
N MET A 121 -11.59 28.50 -7.95
CA MET A 121 -12.25 27.84 -6.82
C MET A 121 -12.54 26.36 -7.08
N GLN A 122 -12.97 26.01 -8.29
CA GLN A 122 -13.20 24.61 -8.67
C GLN A 122 -11.90 23.80 -8.63
N MET A 123 -10.79 24.38 -9.12
CA MET A 123 -9.47 23.77 -9.05
C MET A 123 -9.00 23.61 -7.59
N ALA A 124 -9.13 24.64 -6.76
CA ALA A 124 -8.75 24.58 -5.35
C ALA A 124 -9.53 23.49 -4.59
N ASN A 125 -10.86 23.42 -4.79
CA ASN A 125 -11.69 22.37 -4.20
C ASN A 125 -11.29 20.96 -4.64
N HIS A 126 -10.94 20.80 -5.92
CA HIS A 126 -10.42 19.54 -6.44
C HIS A 126 -9.10 19.17 -5.73
N SER A 127 -8.13 20.08 -5.71
CA SER A 127 -6.83 19.88 -5.05
C SER A 127 -7.00 19.56 -3.56
N LEU A 128 -7.89 20.25 -2.85
CA LEU A 128 -8.20 19.98 -1.45
C LEU A 128 -8.76 18.56 -1.24
N LYS A 129 -9.78 18.19 -2.01
CA LYS A 129 -10.44 16.88 -1.90
C LYS A 129 -9.45 15.74 -2.13
N TYR A 130 -8.68 15.81 -3.22
CA TYR A 130 -7.74 14.75 -3.58
C TYR A 130 -6.49 14.77 -2.71
N GLY A 131 -6.00 15.92 -2.27
CA GLY A 131 -4.85 16.00 -1.36
C GLY A 131 -5.15 15.46 0.03
N LEU A 132 -6.34 15.74 0.59
CA LEU A 132 -6.78 15.13 1.86
C LEU A 132 -6.91 13.61 1.75
N ARG A 133 -7.36 13.08 0.60
CA ARG A 133 -7.41 11.64 0.35
C ARG A 133 -5.99 11.07 0.17
N ALA A 134 -5.10 11.77 -0.54
CA ALA A 134 -3.71 11.35 -0.75
C ALA A 134 -2.89 11.32 0.56
N ARG A 135 -3.18 12.20 1.52
CA ARG A 135 -2.57 12.19 2.86
C ARG A 135 -2.92 10.96 3.69
N ARG A 136 -3.95 10.20 3.30
CA ARG A 136 -4.31 8.92 3.93
C ARG A 136 -3.45 7.75 3.45
N PHE A 137 -2.60 7.93 2.45
CA PHE A 137 -1.71 6.88 1.96
C PHE A 137 -0.29 7.06 2.51
N ASP A 138 0.31 5.95 2.96
CA ASP A 138 1.73 5.94 3.33
C ASP A 138 2.60 5.61 2.11
N VAL A 139 3.21 6.66 1.56
CA VAL A 139 4.04 6.60 0.36
C VAL A 139 5.50 6.21 0.64
N THR A 140 5.89 6.03 1.91
CA THR A 140 7.30 5.79 2.27
C THR A 140 7.80 4.44 1.72
N HIS A 141 6.94 3.42 1.75
CA HIS A 141 7.27 2.03 1.45
C HIS A 141 6.87 1.53 0.03
N PHE A 142 6.28 2.39 -0.82
CA PHE A 142 5.87 2.00 -2.18
C PHE A 142 7.06 1.58 -3.05
N GLN A 143 6.89 0.49 -3.80
CA GLN A 143 7.91 -0.06 -4.70
C GLN A 143 7.95 0.73 -6.03
N ASN A 144 6.79 1.10 -6.57
CA ASN A 144 6.68 1.87 -7.79
C ASN A 144 7.04 3.34 -7.55
N THR A 145 8.21 3.71 -8.07
CA THR A 145 8.76 5.07 -7.95
C THR A 145 7.89 6.14 -8.62
N THR A 146 7.17 5.79 -9.70
CA THR A 146 6.28 6.71 -10.41
C THR A 146 5.06 7.04 -9.56
N THR A 147 4.36 6.02 -9.06
CA THR A 147 3.20 6.19 -8.16
C THR A 147 3.61 6.96 -6.90
N LYS A 148 4.74 6.60 -6.30
CA LYS A 148 5.30 7.31 -5.14
C LYS A 148 5.54 8.80 -5.41
N ARG A 149 6.08 9.14 -6.59
CA ARG A 149 6.34 10.53 -6.98
C ARG A 149 5.06 11.33 -7.17
N ILE A 150 4.07 10.75 -7.86
CA ILE A 150 2.78 11.39 -8.08
C ILE A 150 2.07 11.61 -6.74
N MET A 151 2.01 10.59 -5.89
CA MET A 151 1.35 10.68 -4.59
C MET A 151 1.97 11.76 -3.68
N ARG A 152 3.30 11.84 -3.62
CA ARG A 152 3.98 12.94 -2.90
C ARG A 152 3.61 14.31 -3.43
N LYS A 153 3.43 14.45 -4.75
CA LYS A 153 3.02 15.73 -5.36
C LYS A 153 1.57 16.07 -5.04
N VAL A 154 0.67 15.09 -5.03
CA VAL A 154 -0.76 15.30 -4.73
C VAL A 154 -1.00 15.57 -3.22
N GLN A 155 -0.13 15.07 -2.34
CA GLN A 155 -0.20 15.37 -0.89
C GLN A 155 0.09 16.85 -0.56
N ASP A 156 0.79 17.54 -1.46
CA ASP A 156 1.01 18.97 -1.37
C ASP A 156 -0.22 19.72 -1.90
N LEU A 157 -0.86 20.48 -1.01
CA LEU A 157 -2.12 21.19 -1.29
C LEU A 157 -1.88 22.57 -1.91
N GLU A 158 -0.64 23.08 -1.89
CA GLU A 158 -0.29 24.42 -2.38
C GLU A 158 -1.28 25.49 -1.86
N HIS A 159 -1.80 26.35 -2.73
CA HIS A 159 -2.75 27.41 -2.38
C HIS A 159 -4.10 26.90 -1.88
N ALA A 160 -4.47 25.64 -2.18
CA ALA A 160 -5.74 25.06 -1.72
C ALA A 160 -5.75 24.74 -0.21
N ALA A 161 -4.62 24.93 0.49
CA ALA A 161 -4.54 24.78 1.94
C ALA A 161 -5.02 26.03 2.73
N LEU A 162 -5.18 27.18 2.05
CA LEU A 162 -5.56 28.44 2.67
C LEU A 162 -7.05 28.48 3.06
N ALA A 163 -7.42 29.43 3.91
CA ALA A 163 -8.82 29.64 4.28
C ALA A 163 -9.64 30.11 3.05
N PRO A 164 -10.96 29.82 2.99
CA PRO A 164 -11.79 30.21 1.84
C PRO A 164 -11.75 31.72 1.55
N GLU A 165 -11.63 32.54 2.59
CA GLU A 165 -11.55 34.01 2.50
C GLU A 165 -10.25 34.47 1.82
N GLU A 166 -9.12 33.81 2.11
CA GLU A 166 -7.80 34.09 1.51
C GLU A 166 -7.66 33.49 0.10
N LEU A 167 -8.53 32.54 -0.28
CA LEU A 167 -8.60 31.97 -1.62
C LEU A 167 -9.33 32.89 -2.62
N GLU A 168 -10.16 33.81 -2.11
CA GLU A 168 -10.94 34.78 -2.90
C GLU A 168 -10.16 36.07 -3.20
N GLU A 169 -9.09 36.34 -2.44
CA GLU A 169 -8.18 37.50 -2.61
C GLU A 169 -7.10 37.25 -3.69
#